data_AF-A0A2N3PVS4-F1
#
_entry.id   AF-A0A2N3PVS4-F1
#
_cell.length_a   1.000
_cell.length_b   1.000
_cell.length_c   1.000
_cell.angle_alpha   90.00
_cell.angle_beta   90.00
_cell.angle_gamma   90.00
#
_symmetry.space_group_name_H-M   'P 1'
#
loop_
_entity.id
_entity.type
_entity.pdbx_description
1 polymer ?
#
loop_
_entity_poly.entity_id
_entity_poly.type
_entity_poly.pdbx_seq_one_letter_code
_entity_poly.pdbx_strand_id
1 'polypeptide(L)' 'MHITRNIHREDFAVLEAYRQHVAERAAFGIPPLPLSASQTEALVALLEAP' A
#
# COMPACT_ATOMS: atom_id res chain seq x y z
N MET A 1 -14.32 -20.49 -20.40
CA MET A 1 -13.23 -20.75 -19.44
C MET A 1 -12.80 -19.40 -18.89
N HIS A 2 -13.20 -19.07 -17.66
CA HIS A 2 -12.92 -17.78 -17.04
C HIS A 2 -11.48 -17.78 -16.53
N ILE A 3 -10.59 -17.13 -17.27
CA ILE A 3 -9.20 -16.97 -16.85
C ILE A 3 -9.16 -15.82 -15.85
N THR A 4 -9.15 -16.21 -14.58
CA THR A 4 -8.73 -15.47 -13.39
C THR A 4 -7.71 -14.39 -13.72
N ARG A 5 -8.09 -13.11 -13.66
CA ARG A 5 -7.11 -12.03 -13.49
C ARG A 5 -7.18 -11.57 -12.05
N ASN A 6 -6.45 -12.33 -11.23
CA ASN A 6 -6.01 -12.00 -9.88
C ASN A 6 -5.04 -10.82 -9.96
N ILE A 7 -5.53 -9.65 -10.40
CA ILE A 7 -4.78 -8.40 -10.31
C ILE A 7 -4.92 -7.97 -8.83
N HIS A 8 -4.05 -8.56 -8.03
CA HIS A 8 -3.46 -8.02 -6.81
C HIS A 8 -4.39 -7.50 -5.71
N ARG A 9 -5.04 -8.42 -4.98
CA ARG A 9 -5.60 -8.13 -3.65
C ARG A 9 -4.51 -7.71 -2.63
N GLU A 10 -3.27 -8.17 -2.83
CA GLU A 10 -2.13 -7.94 -1.92
C GLU A 10 -1.57 -6.50 -2.00
N ASP A 11 -1.60 -5.87 -3.18
CA ASP A 11 -0.99 -4.53 -3.35
C ASP A 11 -1.88 -3.41 -2.79
N PHE A 12 -3.21 -3.56 -2.93
CA PHE A 12 -4.16 -2.71 -2.20
C PHE A 12 -3.98 -2.82 -0.68
N ALA A 13 -3.62 -4.01 -0.17
CA ALA A 13 -3.37 -4.22 1.25
C ALA A 13 -2.14 -3.44 1.76
N VAL A 14 -1.11 -3.22 0.91
CA VAL A 14 0.08 -2.41 1.29
C VAL A 14 -0.30 -0.95 1.55
N LEU A 15 -1.12 -0.36 0.69
CA LEU A 15 -1.58 1.02 0.84
C LEU A 15 -2.51 1.20 2.05
N GLU A 16 -3.43 0.27 2.25
CA GLU A 16 -4.34 0.30 3.41
C GLU A 16 -3.56 0.17 4.72
N ALA A 17 -2.62 -0.78 4.80
CA ALA A 17 -1.73 -0.95 5.94
C ALA A 17 -0.88 0.31 6.20
N TYR A 18 -0.36 0.94 5.14
CA TYR A 18 0.39 2.19 5.30
C TYR A 18 -0.49 3.32 5.86
N ARG A 19 -1.73 3.48 5.37
CA ARG A 19 -2.67 4.50 5.87
C ARG A 19 -3.07 4.26 7.32
N GLN A 20 -3.28 3.00 7.71
CA GLN A 20 -3.56 2.62 9.08
C GLN A 20 -2.41 3.00 10.02
N HIS A 21 -1.16 2.70 9.61
CA HIS A 21 0.04 3.08 10.35
C HIS A 21 0.16 4.60 10.53
N VAL A 22 -0.14 5.39 9.49
CA VAL A 22 -0.16 6.86 9.59
C VAL A 22 -1.15 7.32 10.66
N ALA A 23 -2.36 6.77 10.67
CA ALA A 23 -3.39 7.14 11.65
C ALA A 23 -2.97 6.78 13.09
N GLU A 24 -2.38 5.59 13.28
CA GLU A 24 -1.88 5.13 14.58
C GLU A 24 -0.77 6.03 15.11
N ARG A 25 0.22 6.39 14.29
CA ARG A 25 1.32 7.26 14.74
C ARG A 25 0.87 8.71 14.93
N ALA A 26 -0.04 9.20 14.08
CA ALA A 26 -0.62 10.53 14.21
C ALA A 26 -1.40 10.71 15.52
N ALA A 27 -2.06 9.65 16.03
CA ALA A 27 -2.72 9.66 17.33
C ALA A 27 -1.75 9.96 18.49
N PHE A 28 -0.46 9.65 18.32
CA PHE A 28 0.61 9.97 19.27
C PHE A 28 1.45 11.20 18.87
N GLY A 29 1.08 11.90 17.79
CA GLY A 29 1.84 13.04 17.26
C GLY A 29 3.21 12.67 16.66
N ILE A 30 3.41 11.40 16.31
CA ILE A 30 4.66 10.88 15.76
C ILE A 30 4.52 10.80 14.23
N PRO A 31 5.53 11.23 13.45
CA PRO A 31 5.49 11.07 12.00
C PRO A 31 5.50 9.57 11.61
N PRO A 32 4.82 9.19 10.52
CA PRO A 32 4.88 7.83 10.01
C PRO A 32 6.30 7.46 9.58
N LEU A 33 6.57 6.16 9.51
CA LEU A 33 7.82 5.70 8.91
C LEU A 33 7.76 5.90 7.40
N PRO A 34 8.91 6.17 6.73
CA PRO A 34 8.96 6.16 5.29
C PRO A 34 8.65 4.76 4.76
N LEU A 35 8.12 4.68 3.53
CA LEU A 35 7.99 3.42 2.82
C LEU A 35 9.37 2.84 2.52
N SER A 36 9.49 1.51 2.52
CA SER A 36 10.67 0.84 1.97
C SER A 36 10.71 0.99 0.45
N ALA A 37 11.87 0.68 -0.15
CA ALA A 37 12.01 0.67 -1.61
C ALA A 37 10.95 -0.23 -2.27
N SER A 38 10.79 -1.47 -1.79
CA SER A 38 9.81 -2.42 -2.33
C SER A 38 8.36 -1.96 -2.17
N GLN A 39 8.03 -1.29 -1.05
CA GLN A 39 6.69 -0.71 -0.87
C GLN A 39 6.45 0.47 -1.80
N THR A 40 7.49 1.27 -2.06
CA THR A 40 7.42 2.39 -3.01
C THR A 40 7.23 1.88 -4.45
N GLU A 41 7.92 0.81 -4.84
CA GLU A 41 7.75 0.14 -6.14
C GLU A 41 6.33 -0.39 -6.32
N ALA A 42 5.78 -1.07 -5.29
CA ALA A 42 4.40 -1.55 -5.32
C ALA A 42 3.37 -0.42 -5.51
N LEU A 43 3.60 0.73 -4.86
CA LEU A 43 2.76 1.91 -5.04
C LEU A 43 2.84 2.48 -6.46
N VAL A 44 4.05 2.58 -7.03
CA VAL A 44 4.24 3.06 -8.41
C VAL A 44 3.49 2.17 -9.40
N ALA A 45 3.57 0.84 -9.24
CA ALA A 45 2.85 -0.10 -10.09
C ALA A 45 1.33 0.08 -10.07
N LEU A 46 0.74 0.39 -8.91
CA LEU A 46 -0.68 0.70 -8.79
C LEU A 46 -1.06 2.00 -9.52
N LEU A 47 -0.17 3.00 -9.55
CA LEU A 47 -0.43 4.24 -10.28
C LEU A 47 -0.36 4.06 -11.79
N GLU A 48 0.43 3.10 -12.28
CA GLU A 48 0.51 2.76 -13.71
C GLU A 48 -0.71 1.96 -14.21
N ALA A 49 -1.34 1.17 -13.33
CA ALA A 49 -2.51 0.35 -13.63
C ALA A 49 -3.53 0.36 -12.46
N PRO A 50 -4.29 1.46 -12.31
CA PRO A 50 -5.21 1.66 -11.18
C PRO A 50 -6.46 0.77 -11.22
#